data_AF-A0A355EU52-F1
#
_entry.id   AF-A0A355EU52-F1
#
_cell.length_a   1.000
_cell.length_b   1.000
_cell.length_c   1.000
_cell.angle_alpha   90.00
_cell.angle_beta   90.00
_cell.angle_gamma   90.00
#
_symmetry.space_group_name_H-M   'P 1'
#
loop_
_entity.id
_entity.type
_entity.pdbx_description
1 polymer ?
#
loop_
_entity_poly.entity_id
_entity_poly.type
_entity_poly.pdbx_seq_one_letter_code
_entity_poly.pdbx_strand_id
1 'polypeptide(L)'
;MLQALVVAREDRSAGGPGDRRLVAYVVQREAAVPETADDQVSGWGELFDDIYRDETAGSDPTFNIIGWNSTYTGEPLPRADMVEWLDDTIGRIAGLAPHRVLEIGCGTGMILWKIAPGAELYTGTDVSARALAYIESRLGRVPGIDPARIRLVHGSAEDLADLEAGSFDTAIINSVAQYFPGADYLAAVIARLVELVRPGGAIFLGDLRSLPLLEAFHTSLEVDQAAPEMPIDRLRQKIQIRRLQENELAIDPAFFTTLRHRLPGIGRVEIHAKRGRAHNELTGYRYQAVLRLGRPATAPEISWLDGTAQRLTLPALRQLLTHGTPEILGLRNLPNARTAEAAAAVRLLRADDAAI
;
A
#
# COMPACT_ATOMS: atom_id res chain seq x y z
N MET A 1 23.79 1.55 -18.67
CA MET A 1 24.03 2.79 -19.43
C MET A 1 23.20 3.88 -18.77
N LEU A 2 23.82 4.97 -18.33
CA LEU A 2 23.07 6.19 -17.96
C LEU A 2 22.40 6.72 -19.23
N GLN A 3 21.09 6.94 -19.18
CA GLN A 3 20.40 7.71 -20.22
C GLN A 3 20.48 9.17 -19.83
N ALA A 4 21.08 9.98 -20.68
CA ALA A 4 21.15 11.42 -20.49
C ALA A 4 20.75 12.13 -21.77
N LEU A 5 19.91 13.16 -21.65
CA LEU A 5 19.53 14.06 -22.73
C LEU A 5 20.01 15.46 -22.34
N VAL A 6 20.86 16.06 -23.17
CA VAL A 6 21.33 17.44 -22.96
C VAL A 6 20.72 18.33 -24.02
N VAL A 7 20.02 19.38 -23.59
CA VAL A 7 19.38 20.37 -24.46
C VAL A 7 19.83 21.77 -24.08
N ALA A 8 19.96 22.66 -25.07
CA ALA A 8 20.15 24.08 -24.82
C ALA A 8 18.78 24.74 -24.57
N ARG A 9 18.62 25.43 -23.44
CA ARG A 9 17.45 26.26 -23.12
C ARG A 9 17.85 27.73 -23.01
N GLU A 10 17.04 28.62 -23.53
CA GLU A 10 17.16 30.07 -23.32
C GLU A 10 16.53 30.45 -21.97
N ASP A 11 17.28 31.17 -21.14
CA ASP A 11 16.80 31.66 -19.84
C ASP A 11 15.91 32.89 -20.03
N ARG A 12 14.58 32.71 -19.99
CA ARG A 12 13.58 33.79 -20.16
C ARG A 12 13.25 34.55 -18.87
N SER A 13 13.97 34.32 -17.77
CA SER A 13 13.68 34.92 -16.47
C SER A 13 13.94 36.44 -16.39
N ALA A 14 14.60 37.03 -17.39
CA ALA A 14 15.01 38.44 -17.36
C ALA A 14 14.74 39.20 -18.67
N GLY A 15 13.49 39.25 -19.15
CA GLY A 15 12.96 40.34 -20.01
C GLY A 15 13.71 40.77 -21.30
N GLY A 16 14.72 40.02 -21.77
CA GLY A 16 15.55 40.28 -22.94
C GLY A 16 15.97 38.97 -23.62
N PRO A 17 16.78 39.00 -24.71
CA PRO A 17 17.25 37.77 -25.35
C PRO A 17 18.08 36.96 -24.33
N GLY A 18 17.48 35.87 -23.85
CA GLY A 18 18.00 35.08 -22.73
C GLY A 18 19.26 34.31 -23.07
N ASP A 19 20.24 34.30 -22.16
CA ASP A 19 21.45 33.49 -22.33
C ASP A 19 21.09 32.01 -22.50
N ARG A 20 21.70 31.37 -23.50
CA ARG A 20 21.55 29.93 -23.73
C ARG A 20 22.35 29.15 -22.69
N ARG A 21 21.67 28.29 -21.93
CA ARG A 21 22.26 27.38 -20.95
C ARG A 21 22.01 25.94 -21.35
N LEU A 22 22.96 25.06 -21.05
CA LEU A 22 22.77 23.62 -21.20
C LEU A 22 22.02 23.07 -19.98
N VAL A 23 20.97 22.30 -20.24
CA VAL A 23 20.23 21.54 -19.23
C VAL A 23 20.41 20.06 -19.55
N ALA A 24 20.93 19.29 -18.59
CA ALA A 24 21.07 17.85 -18.70
C ALA A 24 19.95 17.16 -17.90
N TYR A 25 19.13 16.37 -18.58
CA TYR A 25 18.19 15.44 -17.97
C TYR A 25 18.88 14.10 -17.86
N VAL A 26 18.97 13.57 -16.65
CA VAL A 26 19.60 12.28 -16.37
C VAL A 26 18.56 11.34 -15.80
N VAL A 27 18.51 10.11 -16.32
CA VAL A 27 17.79 9.02 -15.68
C VAL A 27 18.75 8.41 -14.67
N GLN A 28 18.45 8.58 -13.38
CA GLN A 28 19.18 7.91 -12.33
C GLN A 28 18.94 6.40 -12.49
N ARG A 29 20.00 5.64 -12.76
CA ARG A 29 19.95 4.20 -12.54
C ARG A 29 19.78 4.00 -11.05
N GLU A 30 18.86 3.11 -10.65
CA GLU A 30 18.53 2.69 -9.26
C GLU A 30 19.31 3.49 -8.23
N ALA A 31 18.59 4.40 -7.55
CA ALA A 31 19.16 5.29 -6.54
C ALA A 31 20.20 4.58 -5.70
N ALA A 32 21.28 5.30 -5.33
CA ALA A 32 22.26 4.78 -4.38
C ALA A 32 21.47 4.19 -3.21
N VAL A 33 21.47 2.86 -3.15
CA VAL A 33 20.86 2.10 -2.07
C VAL A 33 21.50 2.68 -0.80
N PRO A 34 20.74 2.97 0.27
CA PRO A 34 21.35 3.23 1.57
C PRO A 34 22.44 2.18 1.82
N GLU A 35 23.55 2.56 2.48
CA GLU A 35 24.77 1.74 2.53
C GLU A 35 24.49 0.27 2.91
N THR A 36 23.41 0.01 3.64
CA THR A 36 22.71 -1.29 3.68
C THR A 36 21.16 -1.15 3.76
N ALA A 37 20.43 -2.24 3.46
CA ALA A 37 18.98 -2.35 3.68
C ALA A 37 18.58 -2.13 5.14
N ASP A 38 19.46 -2.51 6.08
CA ASP A 38 19.27 -2.38 7.52
C ASP A 38 19.22 -0.91 7.95
N ASP A 39 20.09 -0.06 7.40
CA ASP A 39 20.15 1.37 7.75
C ASP A 39 18.83 2.10 7.44
N GLN A 40 18.17 1.74 6.33
CA GLN A 40 16.87 2.33 5.97
C GLN A 40 15.75 1.86 6.90
N VAL A 41 15.72 0.58 7.23
CA VAL A 41 14.72 0.02 8.16
C VAL A 41 14.91 0.60 9.56
N SER A 42 16.15 0.73 10.03
CA SER A 42 16.46 1.38 11.31
C SER A 42 16.06 2.85 11.33
N GLY A 43 16.32 3.60 10.26
CA GLY A 43 15.91 5.01 10.15
C GLY A 43 14.40 5.21 10.25
N TRP A 44 13.61 4.31 9.64
CA TRP A 44 12.15 4.31 9.83
C TRP A 44 11.74 3.95 11.27
N GLY A 45 12.41 2.98 11.89
CA GLY A 45 12.17 2.59 13.27
C GLY A 45 12.31 3.76 14.27
N GLU A 46 13.36 4.57 14.13
CA GLU A 46 13.58 5.76 14.97
C GLU A 46 12.45 6.80 14.80
N LEU A 47 12.00 7.04 13.56
CA LEU A 47 10.88 7.93 13.28
C LEU A 47 9.58 7.46 13.93
N PHE A 48 9.31 6.14 13.91
CA PHE A 48 8.12 5.59 14.57
C PHE A 48 8.20 5.69 16.09
N ASP A 49 9.38 5.46 16.68
CA ASP A 49 9.60 5.61 18.12
C ASP A 49 9.29 7.03 18.61
N ASP A 50 9.61 8.03 17.79
CA ASP A 50 9.26 9.43 18.03
C ASP A 50 7.73 9.68 17.91
N ILE A 51 7.07 9.12 16.89
CA ILE A 51 5.60 9.24 16.73
C ILE A 51 4.87 8.60 17.93
N TYR A 52 5.37 7.47 18.43
CA TYR A 52 4.85 6.80 19.63
C TYR A 52 5.27 7.50 20.95
N ARG A 53 5.94 8.65 20.91
CA ARG A 53 6.27 9.45 22.10
C ARG A 53 5.10 10.33 22.56
N ASP A 54 4.36 10.91 21.63
CA ASP A 54 3.33 11.94 21.89
C ASP A 54 1.95 11.37 22.29
N GLU A 55 1.92 10.19 22.90
CA GLU A 55 0.68 9.54 23.30
C GLU A 55 0.01 10.24 24.48
N THR A 56 -0.88 11.17 24.17
CA THR A 56 -1.77 11.79 25.16
C THR A 56 -2.81 10.78 25.66
N ALA A 57 -2.92 10.67 26.99
CA ALA A 57 -3.89 9.82 27.66
C ALA A 57 -5.32 10.33 27.38
N GLY A 58 -6.06 9.66 26.49
CA GLY A 58 -7.48 10.00 26.25
C GLY A 58 -8.24 9.22 25.19
N SER A 59 -7.60 8.48 24.28
CA SER A 59 -8.29 7.72 23.22
C SER A 59 -8.40 6.21 23.52
N ASP A 60 -9.29 5.52 22.79
CA ASP A 60 -9.41 4.06 22.76
C ASP A 60 -8.00 3.43 22.60
N PRO A 61 -7.51 2.69 23.62
CA PRO A 61 -6.14 2.15 23.63
C PRO A 61 -5.93 1.03 22.60
N THR A 62 -6.99 0.58 21.94
CA THR A 62 -6.94 -0.43 20.88
C THR A 62 -7.00 0.17 19.48
N PHE A 63 -7.13 1.49 19.38
CA PHE A 63 -7.30 2.22 18.13
C PHE A 63 -6.45 3.50 18.14
N ASN A 64 -5.13 3.30 18.08
CA ASN A 64 -4.16 4.39 18.05
C ASN A 64 -3.89 4.82 16.60
N ILE A 65 -4.38 6.01 16.24
CA ILE A 65 -4.23 6.61 14.90
C ILE A 65 -3.29 7.83 14.91
N ILE A 66 -2.46 7.98 15.94
CA ILE A 66 -1.43 9.03 15.98
C ILE A 66 -0.45 8.79 14.83
N GLY A 67 -0.09 9.87 14.11
CA GLY A 67 0.75 9.81 12.92
C GLY A 67 0.01 9.55 11.60
N TRP A 68 -1.29 9.23 11.65
CA TRP A 68 -2.12 9.10 10.46
C TRP A 68 -2.65 10.46 10.02
N ASN A 69 -1.81 11.22 9.32
CA ASN A 69 -2.15 12.54 8.80
C ASN A 69 -2.43 12.48 7.30
N SER A 70 -3.31 13.36 6.83
CA SER A 70 -3.56 13.50 5.41
C SER A 70 -2.35 14.13 4.71
N THR A 71 -1.93 13.53 3.61
CA THR A 71 -0.88 14.05 2.72
C THR A 71 -1.31 15.35 2.05
N TYR A 72 -2.62 15.59 1.92
CA TYR A 72 -3.19 16.79 1.33
C TYR A 72 -3.08 18.00 2.27
N THR A 73 -3.49 17.82 3.53
CA THR A 73 -3.64 18.93 4.49
C THR A 73 -2.57 18.98 5.58
N GLY A 74 -1.87 17.87 5.84
CA GLY A 74 -0.96 17.71 6.98
C GLY A 74 -1.66 17.44 8.32
N GLU A 75 -2.99 17.53 8.37
CA GLU A 75 -3.81 17.32 9.57
C GLU A 75 -4.15 15.84 9.79
N PRO A 76 -4.46 15.39 11.02
CA PRO A 76 -4.92 14.03 11.29
C PRO A 76 -6.12 13.62 10.42
N LEU A 77 -6.07 12.41 9.88
CA LEU A 77 -7.19 11.82 9.14
C LEU A 77 -8.42 11.69 10.05
N PRO A 78 -9.63 11.93 9.54
CA PRO A 78 -10.85 11.81 10.33
C PRO A 78 -10.98 10.40 10.96
N ARG A 79 -11.34 10.34 12.24
CA ARG A 79 -11.50 9.05 12.96
C ARG A 79 -12.43 8.09 12.23
N ALA A 80 -13.52 8.58 11.65
CA ALA A 80 -14.49 7.76 10.94
C ALA A 80 -13.88 7.08 9.69
N ASP A 81 -13.04 7.80 8.95
CA ASP A 81 -12.32 7.28 7.78
C ASP A 81 -11.34 6.18 8.20
N MET A 82 -10.63 6.38 9.32
CA MET A 82 -9.71 5.38 9.86
C MET A 82 -10.42 4.14 10.38
N VAL A 83 -11.62 4.28 10.95
CA VAL A 83 -12.46 3.13 11.35
C VAL A 83 -12.89 2.35 10.11
N GLU A 84 -13.38 3.03 9.07
CA GLU A 84 -13.78 2.37 7.82
C GLU A 84 -12.60 1.66 7.14
N TRP A 85 -11.43 2.30 7.13
CA TRP A 85 -10.18 1.71 6.62
C TRP A 85 -9.81 0.42 7.37
N LEU A 86 -9.88 0.44 8.71
CA LEU A 86 -9.55 -0.70 9.54
C LEU A 86 -10.60 -1.81 9.36
N ASP A 87 -11.89 -1.48 9.32
CA ASP A 87 -12.97 -2.45 9.14
C ASP A 87 -12.87 -3.20 7.80
N ASP A 88 -12.51 -2.52 6.70
CA ASP A 88 -12.23 -3.20 5.42
C ASP A 88 -11.06 -4.19 5.57
N THR A 89 -9.95 -3.75 6.17
CA THR A 89 -8.76 -4.58 6.40
C THR A 89 -9.09 -5.80 7.28
N ILE A 90 -9.74 -5.61 8.42
CA ILE A 90 -10.15 -6.68 9.34
C ILE A 90 -11.14 -7.63 8.65
N GLY A 91 -12.11 -7.11 7.88
CA GLY A 91 -13.04 -7.94 7.14
C GLY A 91 -12.34 -8.85 6.11
N ARG A 92 -11.26 -8.38 5.48
CA ARG A 92 -10.44 -9.22 4.58
C ARG A 92 -9.68 -10.30 5.34
N ILE A 93 -9.00 -9.92 6.42
CA ILE A 93 -8.23 -10.85 7.25
C ILE A 93 -9.14 -11.91 7.88
N ALA A 94 -10.28 -11.52 8.45
CA ALA A 94 -11.26 -12.45 9.02
C ALA A 94 -11.80 -13.44 7.99
N GLY A 95 -11.96 -13.02 6.72
CA GLY A 95 -12.33 -13.91 5.62
C GLY A 95 -11.28 -14.99 5.27
N LEU A 96 -10.08 -14.92 5.85
CA LEU A 96 -9.06 -15.97 5.78
C LEU A 96 -9.19 -17.00 6.90
N ALA A 97 -10.08 -16.78 7.87
CA ALA A 97 -10.25 -17.59 9.08
C ALA A 97 -8.92 -17.80 9.84
N PRO A 98 -8.28 -16.70 10.31
CA PRO A 98 -6.99 -16.78 10.98
C PRO A 98 -7.10 -17.48 12.34
N HIS A 99 -6.31 -18.53 12.57
CA HIS A 99 -6.21 -19.19 13.89
C HIS A 99 -4.81 -19.06 14.50
N ARG A 100 -3.76 -19.24 13.69
CA ARG A 100 -2.37 -19.06 14.12
C ARG A 100 -1.72 -18.00 13.26
N VAL A 101 -1.57 -16.82 13.84
CA VAL A 101 -1.27 -15.58 13.10
C VAL A 101 0.15 -15.11 13.34
N LEU A 102 0.81 -14.65 12.27
CA LEU A 102 2.03 -13.87 12.30
C LEU A 102 1.74 -12.48 11.69
N GLU A 103 1.91 -11.41 12.46
CA GLU A 103 1.84 -10.04 11.97
C GLU A 103 3.22 -9.41 11.97
N ILE A 104 3.67 -8.91 10.81
CA ILE A 104 4.92 -8.19 10.64
C ILE A 104 4.64 -6.70 10.70
N GLY A 105 5.32 -6.00 11.61
CA GLY A 105 5.10 -4.60 11.92
C GLY A 105 3.74 -4.37 12.59
N CYS A 106 3.52 -5.00 13.74
CA CYS A 106 2.25 -4.94 14.45
C CYS A 106 1.94 -3.55 15.07
N GLY A 107 2.93 -2.67 15.14
CA GLY A 107 2.84 -1.33 15.70
C GLY A 107 2.22 -1.37 17.09
N THR A 108 1.26 -0.48 17.34
CA THR A 108 0.50 -0.41 18.60
C THR A 108 -0.65 -1.41 18.69
N GLY A 109 -0.75 -2.33 17.72
CA GLY A 109 -1.63 -3.50 17.75
C GLY A 109 -3.01 -3.31 17.12
N MET A 110 -3.24 -2.30 16.26
CA MET A 110 -4.58 -2.03 15.71
C MET A 110 -5.27 -3.26 15.08
N ILE A 111 -4.51 -4.13 14.41
CA ILE A 111 -5.02 -5.40 13.88
C ILE A 111 -5.04 -6.48 14.96
N LEU A 112 -3.96 -6.61 15.74
CA LEU A 112 -3.85 -7.54 16.88
C LEU A 112 -5.10 -7.48 17.77
N TRP A 113 -5.52 -6.29 18.20
CA TRP A 113 -6.65 -6.12 19.10
C TRP A 113 -7.99 -6.59 18.53
N LYS A 114 -8.12 -6.69 17.20
CA LYS A 114 -9.34 -7.12 16.51
C LYS A 114 -9.31 -8.59 16.12
N ILE A 115 -8.13 -9.16 15.86
CA ILE A 115 -7.97 -10.54 15.38
C ILE A 115 -7.64 -11.51 16.52
N ALA A 116 -6.77 -11.11 17.46
CA ALA A 116 -6.31 -11.98 18.54
C ALA A 116 -7.43 -12.60 19.40
N PRO A 117 -8.59 -11.95 19.68
CA PRO A 117 -9.67 -12.59 20.43
C PRO A 117 -10.21 -13.89 19.80
N GLY A 118 -10.11 -14.03 18.47
CA GLY A 118 -10.54 -15.22 17.74
C GLY A 118 -9.42 -16.23 17.43
N ALA A 119 -8.17 -15.87 17.72
CA ALA A 119 -7.00 -16.66 17.38
C ALA A 119 -6.61 -17.64 18.50
N GLU A 120 -6.02 -18.77 18.11
CA GLU A 120 -5.34 -19.70 19.00
C GLU A 120 -3.98 -19.14 19.45
N LEU A 121 -3.26 -18.53 18.51
CA LEU A 121 -1.96 -17.90 18.73
C LEU A 121 -1.86 -16.65 17.85
N TYR A 122 -1.38 -15.55 18.44
CA TYR A 122 -1.05 -14.33 17.71
C TYR A 122 0.39 -13.94 17.99
N THR A 123 1.24 -13.98 16.96
CA THR A 123 2.62 -13.51 17.03
C THR A 123 2.72 -12.17 16.30
N GLY A 124 3.10 -11.11 17.01
CA GLY A 124 3.41 -9.80 16.42
C GLY A 124 4.90 -9.52 16.45
N THR A 125 5.46 -9.06 15.33
CA THR A 125 6.83 -8.56 15.26
C THR A 125 6.81 -7.06 15.00
N ASP A 126 7.77 -6.32 15.58
CA ASP A 126 7.96 -4.91 15.26
C ASP A 126 9.41 -4.49 15.51
N VAL A 127 9.90 -3.50 14.77
CA VAL A 127 11.23 -2.89 14.98
C VAL A 127 11.23 -1.90 16.14
N SER A 128 10.05 -1.36 16.50
CA SER A 128 9.86 -0.45 17.62
C SER A 128 9.62 -1.23 18.91
N ALA A 129 10.62 -1.25 19.79
CA ALA A 129 10.45 -1.79 21.15
C ALA A 129 9.38 -1.02 21.94
N ARG A 130 9.17 0.27 21.62
CA ARG A 130 8.14 1.11 22.24
C ARG A 130 6.73 0.65 21.85
N ALA A 131 6.52 0.33 20.57
CA ALA A 131 5.25 -0.19 20.08
C ALA A 131 4.90 -1.55 20.74
N LEU A 132 5.91 -2.42 20.91
CA LEU A 132 5.71 -3.68 21.64
C LEU A 132 5.37 -3.44 23.12
N ALA A 133 6.11 -2.56 23.81
CA ALA A 133 5.81 -2.19 25.20
C ALA A 133 4.41 -1.56 25.36
N TYR A 134 3.94 -0.84 24.34
CA TYR A 134 2.57 -0.33 24.28
C TYR A 134 1.55 -1.46 24.35
N ILE A 135 1.74 -2.51 23.54
CA ILE A 135 0.88 -3.69 23.52
C ILE A 135 0.95 -4.41 24.87
N GLU A 136 2.16 -4.70 25.36
CA GLU A 136 2.39 -5.42 26.62
C GLU A 136 1.69 -4.75 27.80
N SER A 137 1.80 -3.43 27.93
CA SER A 137 1.17 -2.67 29.03
C SER A 137 -0.37 -2.72 29.04
N ARG A 138 -0.99 -3.17 27.95
CA ARG A 138 -2.45 -3.28 27.74
C ARG A 138 -2.93 -4.73 27.72
N LEU A 139 -2.04 -5.71 27.58
CA LEU A 139 -2.39 -7.12 27.75
C LEU A 139 -3.03 -7.33 29.13
N GLY A 140 -4.14 -8.07 29.16
CA GLY A 140 -4.94 -8.29 30.37
C GLY A 140 -5.89 -7.14 30.74
N ARG A 141 -5.82 -5.97 30.09
CA ARG A 141 -6.79 -4.88 30.26
C ARG A 141 -7.86 -4.86 29.16
N VAL A 142 -7.55 -5.43 28.00
CA VAL A 142 -8.49 -5.57 26.88
C VAL A 142 -9.28 -6.89 27.04
N PRO A 143 -10.62 -6.84 27.17
CA PRO A 143 -11.43 -8.05 27.31
C PRO A 143 -11.31 -8.98 26.09
N GLY A 144 -11.39 -10.29 26.34
CA GLY A 144 -11.44 -11.30 25.27
C GLY A 144 -10.07 -11.72 24.71
N ILE A 145 -8.97 -11.18 25.24
CA ILE A 145 -7.61 -11.56 24.85
C ILE A 145 -6.93 -12.25 26.02
N ASP A 146 -6.53 -13.49 25.82
CA ASP A 146 -5.68 -14.25 26.75
C ASP A 146 -4.21 -13.90 26.47
N PRO A 147 -3.50 -13.22 27.41
CA PRO A 147 -2.10 -12.86 27.21
C PRO A 147 -1.18 -14.06 26.91
N ALA A 148 -1.54 -15.27 27.36
CA ALA A 148 -0.77 -16.48 27.08
C ALA A 148 -0.79 -16.89 25.59
N ARG A 149 -1.70 -16.32 24.79
CA ARG A 149 -1.81 -16.55 23.35
C ARG A 149 -1.12 -15.48 22.52
N ILE A 150 -0.53 -14.47 23.15
CA ILE A 150 0.16 -13.38 22.48
C ILE A 150 1.67 -13.57 22.62
N ARG A 151 2.37 -13.59 21.50
CA ARG A 151 3.83 -13.56 21.44
C ARG A 151 4.25 -12.28 20.74
N LEU A 152 5.06 -11.46 21.41
CA LEU A 152 5.66 -10.27 20.80
C LEU A 152 7.15 -10.51 20.60
N VAL A 153 7.67 -10.11 19.45
CA VAL A 153 9.07 -10.30 19.07
C VAL A 153 9.61 -8.97 18.56
N HIS A 154 10.66 -8.47 19.18
CA HIS A 154 11.39 -7.30 18.69
C HIS A 154 12.31 -7.74 17.55
N GLY A 155 12.12 -7.18 16.36
CA GLY A 155 12.88 -7.56 15.17
C GLY A 155 12.30 -6.99 13.87
N SER A 156 13.13 -7.00 12.82
CA SER A 156 12.74 -6.59 11.47
C SER A 156 11.85 -7.63 10.78
N ALA A 157 11.40 -7.30 9.57
CA ALA A 157 10.63 -8.23 8.74
C ALA A 157 11.44 -9.46 8.27
N GLU A 158 12.78 -9.42 8.37
CA GLU A 158 13.67 -10.54 8.01
C GLU A 158 14.09 -11.39 9.23
N ASP A 159 13.94 -10.86 10.44
CA ASP A 159 14.33 -11.51 11.70
C ASP A 159 13.33 -12.59 12.15
N LEU A 160 13.13 -13.57 11.28
CA LEU A 160 12.15 -14.65 11.43
C LEU A 160 12.81 -16.04 11.52
N ALA A 161 14.13 -16.11 11.70
CA ALA A 161 14.90 -17.35 11.69
C ALA A 161 14.46 -18.34 12.80
N ASP A 162 14.10 -17.82 13.98
CA ASP A 162 13.68 -18.62 15.14
C ASP A 162 12.23 -19.10 15.08
N LEU A 163 11.50 -18.77 14.00
CA LEU A 163 10.12 -19.22 13.81
C LEU A 163 10.07 -20.55 13.04
N GLU A 164 9.28 -21.47 13.54
CA GLU A 164 9.13 -22.81 12.98
C GLU A 164 8.35 -22.79 11.66
N ALA A 165 8.83 -23.53 10.66
CA ALA A 165 8.17 -23.68 9.37
C ALA A 165 6.76 -24.29 9.51
N GLY A 166 5.79 -23.78 8.75
CA GLY A 166 4.41 -24.24 8.77
C GLY A 166 3.66 -24.05 10.10
N SER A 167 4.19 -23.25 11.04
CA SER A 167 3.59 -23.03 12.36
C SER A 167 2.43 -22.03 12.37
N PHE A 168 2.23 -21.30 11.27
CA PHE A 168 1.15 -20.31 11.10
C PHE A 168 0.18 -20.73 9.99
N ASP A 169 -1.05 -20.20 10.02
CA ASP A 169 -1.99 -20.30 8.89
C ASP A 169 -2.23 -18.97 8.18
N THR A 170 -1.93 -17.85 8.84
CA THR A 170 -2.13 -16.51 8.30
C THR A 170 -0.93 -15.64 8.65
N ALA A 171 -0.27 -15.09 7.64
CA ALA A 171 0.70 -14.01 7.83
C ALA A 171 0.11 -12.67 7.37
N ILE A 172 0.44 -11.58 8.05
CA ILE A 172 -0.09 -10.24 7.82
C ILE A 172 1.08 -9.26 7.67
N ILE A 173 1.09 -8.49 6.59
CA ILE A 173 1.92 -7.29 6.40
C ILE A 173 0.97 -6.17 6.02
N ASN A 174 0.55 -5.31 6.97
CA ASN A 174 -0.41 -4.24 6.69
C ASN A 174 0.21 -2.87 6.96
N SER A 175 0.25 -2.00 5.95
CA SER A 175 0.85 -0.64 6.05
C SER A 175 2.32 -0.64 6.45
N VAL A 176 3.07 -1.69 6.11
CA VAL A 176 4.50 -1.84 6.46
C VAL A 176 5.39 -1.88 5.23
N ALA A 177 4.93 -2.53 4.15
CA ALA A 177 5.75 -2.75 2.96
C ALA A 177 6.25 -1.46 2.29
N GLN A 178 5.56 -0.32 2.50
CA GLN A 178 5.96 0.98 1.98
C GLN A 178 7.29 1.49 2.58
N TYR A 179 7.71 0.96 3.73
CA TYR A 179 8.95 1.32 4.40
C TYR A 179 10.11 0.38 4.06
N PHE A 180 9.86 -0.64 3.24
CA PHE A 180 10.91 -1.56 2.81
C PHE A 180 11.86 -0.92 1.80
N PRO A 181 13.15 -1.30 1.80
CA PRO A 181 14.15 -0.75 0.88
C PRO A 181 13.83 -0.95 -0.61
N GLY A 182 13.10 -2.01 -0.95
CA GLY A 182 12.76 -2.29 -2.34
C GLY A 182 12.00 -3.59 -2.58
N ALA A 183 11.74 -3.87 -3.86
CA ALA A 183 10.97 -5.04 -4.29
C ALA A 183 11.67 -6.37 -3.98
N ASP A 184 13.01 -6.43 -4.02
CA ASP A 184 13.77 -7.64 -3.68
C ASP A 184 13.69 -7.97 -2.18
N TYR A 185 13.74 -6.95 -1.32
CA TYR A 185 13.51 -7.11 0.12
C TYR A 185 12.11 -7.65 0.39
N LEU A 186 11.08 -7.04 -0.22
CA LEU A 186 9.71 -7.54 -0.12
C LEU A 186 9.59 -8.99 -0.62
N ALA A 187 10.24 -9.34 -1.72
CA ALA A 187 10.23 -10.71 -2.25
C ALA A 187 10.91 -11.71 -1.29
N ALA A 188 11.99 -11.32 -0.62
CA ALA A 188 12.68 -12.14 0.39
C ALA A 188 11.79 -12.36 1.62
N VAL A 189 11.16 -11.31 2.14
CA VAL A 189 10.19 -11.41 3.25
C VAL A 189 9.04 -12.35 2.87
N ILE A 190 8.44 -12.18 1.68
CA ILE A 190 7.36 -13.07 1.22
C ILE A 190 7.85 -14.52 1.08
N ALA A 191 9.06 -14.74 0.56
CA ALA A 191 9.63 -16.08 0.45
C ALA A 191 9.74 -16.75 1.84
N ARG A 192 10.19 -16.00 2.85
CA ARG A 192 10.25 -16.51 4.23
C ARG A 192 8.86 -16.79 4.79
N LEU A 193 7.88 -15.94 4.56
CA LEU A 193 6.49 -16.17 4.99
C LEU A 193 5.86 -17.39 4.32
N VAL A 194 6.22 -17.71 3.08
CA VAL A 194 5.77 -18.93 2.39
C VAL A 194 6.24 -20.20 3.12
N GLU A 195 7.39 -20.17 3.79
CA GLU A 195 7.90 -21.30 4.59
C GLU A 195 7.21 -21.40 5.96
N LEU A 196 6.89 -20.26 6.56
CA LEU A 196 6.30 -20.17 7.91
C LEU A 196 4.80 -20.47 7.92
N VAL A 197 4.10 -20.18 6.83
CA VAL A 197 2.68 -20.43 6.69
C VAL A 197 2.44 -21.82 6.10
N ARG A 198 1.62 -22.64 6.78
CA ARG A 198 1.29 -24.00 6.35
C ARG A 198 0.60 -24.02 4.99
N PRO A 199 0.71 -25.12 4.22
CA PRO A 199 -0.09 -25.32 3.02
C PRO A 199 -1.60 -25.13 3.29
N GLY A 200 -2.30 -24.40 2.43
CA GLY A 200 -3.71 -24.02 2.62
C GLY A 200 -3.91 -22.73 3.43
N GLY A 201 -2.86 -22.18 4.03
CA GLY A 201 -2.87 -20.86 4.66
C GLY A 201 -2.77 -19.70 3.67
N ALA A 202 -2.63 -18.48 4.19
CA ALA A 202 -2.57 -17.27 3.37
C ALA A 202 -1.60 -16.22 3.92
N ILE A 203 -1.07 -15.39 3.02
CA ILE A 203 -0.33 -14.17 3.34
C ILE A 203 -1.21 -13.00 2.89
N PHE A 204 -1.59 -12.14 3.83
CA PHE A 204 -2.30 -10.90 3.58
C PHE A 204 -1.31 -9.74 3.55
N LEU A 205 -1.32 -8.99 2.45
CA LEU A 205 -0.58 -7.74 2.33
C LEU A 205 -1.58 -6.59 2.18
N GLY A 206 -1.71 -5.78 3.22
CA GLY A 206 -2.70 -4.72 3.31
C GLY A 206 -2.11 -3.35 3.03
N ASP A 207 -2.97 -2.45 2.54
CA ASP A 207 -2.68 -1.01 2.44
C ASP A 207 -1.47 -0.66 1.57
N LEU A 208 -1.27 -1.41 0.50
CA LEU A 208 -0.15 -1.25 -0.42
C LEU A 208 -0.33 -0.04 -1.33
N ARG A 209 0.68 0.82 -1.42
CA ARG A 209 0.70 1.95 -2.36
C ARG A 209 0.76 1.44 -3.80
N SER A 210 -0.14 1.91 -4.65
CA SER A 210 -0.26 1.43 -6.03
C SER A 210 0.69 2.16 -6.97
N LEU A 211 1.71 1.44 -7.48
CA LEU A 211 2.64 2.01 -8.46
C LEU A 211 1.95 2.54 -9.73
N PRO A 212 0.97 1.83 -10.35
CA PRO A 212 0.21 2.35 -11.49
C PRO A 212 -0.57 3.64 -11.22
N LEU A 213 -0.94 3.90 -9.96
CA LEU A 213 -1.70 5.09 -9.57
C LEU A 213 -0.83 6.18 -8.95
N LEU A 214 0.48 5.95 -8.78
CA LEU A 214 1.39 6.85 -8.07
C LEU A 214 1.51 8.20 -8.77
N GLU A 215 1.61 8.21 -10.10
CA GLU A 215 1.65 9.47 -10.87
C GLU A 215 0.34 10.25 -10.70
N ALA A 216 -0.81 9.58 -10.78
CA ALA A 216 -2.11 10.22 -10.56
C ALA A 216 -2.22 10.78 -9.12
N PHE A 217 -1.72 10.04 -8.13
CA PHE A 217 -1.68 10.51 -6.74
C PHE A 217 -0.87 11.80 -6.61
N HIS A 218 0.38 11.81 -7.08
CA HIS A 218 1.22 13.01 -7.03
C HIS A 218 0.65 14.18 -7.82
N THR A 219 0.06 13.92 -8.99
CA THR A 219 -0.67 14.96 -9.73
C THR A 219 -1.83 15.51 -8.92
N SER A 220 -2.61 14.67 -8.24
CA SER A 220 -3.72 15.15 -7.42
C SER A 220 -3.26 16.08 -6.29
N LEU A 221 -2.16 15.74 -5.62
CA LEU A 221 -1.59 16.57 -4.55
C LEU A 221 -1.11 17.92 -5.06
N GLU A 222 -0.37 17.92 -6.17
CA GLU A 222 0.17 19.16 -6.71
C GLU A 222 -0.90 20.05 -7.34
N VAL A 223 -1.97 19.47 -7.89
CA VAL A 223 -3.15 20.21 -8.38
C VAL A 223 -3.92 20.81 -7.20
N ASP A 224 -4.16 20.05 -6.14
CA ASP A 224 -4.85 20.52 -4.93
C ASP A 224 -4.13 21.72 -4.27
N GLN A 225 -2.79 21.69 -4.30
CA GLN A 225 -1.94 22.75 -3.74
C GLN A 225 -1.62 23.88 -4.74
N ALA A 226 -2.03 23.79 -6.00
CA ALA A 226 -1.72 24.78 -7.01
C ALA A 226 -2.65 26.00 -6.94
N ALA A 227 -2.08 27.20 -7.00
CA ALA A 227 -2.86 28.40 -7.26
C ALA A 227 -3.47 28.34 -8.69
N PRO A 228 -4.70 28.84 -8.91
CA PRO A 228 -5.36 28.79 -10.23
C PRO A 228 -4.54 29.37 -11.39
N GLU A 229 -3.72 30.38 -11.10
CA GLU A 229 -2.85 31.08 -12.04
C GLU A 229 -1.47 30.40 -12.26
N MET A 230 -1.23 29.24 -11.63
CA MET A 230 0.04 28.54 -11.79
C MET A 230 0.27 28.10 -13.24
N PRO A 231 1.42 28.45 -13.86
CA PRO A 231 1.74 27.96 -15.19
C PRO A 231 1.85 26.43 -15.21
N ILE A 232 1.28 25.80 -16.23
CA ILE A 232 1.24 24.33 -16.38
C ILE A 232 2.64 23.71 -16.35
N ASP A 233 3.64 24.34 -16.97
CA ASP A 233 5.03 23.85 -16.94
C ASP A 233 5.61 23.80 -15.52
N ARG A 234 5.24 24.77 -14.68
CA ARG A 234 5.66 24.81 -13.28
C ARG A 234 4.97 23.69 -12.49
N LEU A 235 3.68 23.47 -12.73
CA LEU A 235 2.94 22.36 -12.12
C LEU A 235 3.56 21.01 -12.50
N ARG A 236 3.87 20.79 -13.79
CA ARG A 236 4.58 19.58 -14.26
C ARG A 236 5.91 19.40 -13.54
N GLN A 237 6.69 20.47 -13.40
CA GLN A 237 7.97 20.41 -12.71
C GLN A 237 7.80 19.99 -11.25
N LYS A 238 6.81 20.54 -10.52
CA LYS A 238 6.54 20.13 -9.14
C LYS A 238 6.15 18.64 -9.05
N ILE A 239 5.30 18.17 -9.97
CA ILE A 239 4.89 16.75 -10.03
C ILE A 239 6.11 15.84 -10.24
N GLN A 240 7.00 16.19 -11.17
CA GLN A 240 8.22 15.41 -11.44
C GLN A 240 9.18 15.41 -10.26
N ILE A 241 9.38 16.57 -9.61
CA ILE A 241 10.22 16.66 -8.40
C ILE A 241 9.64 15.76 -7.30
N ARG A 242 8.33 15.83 -7.04
CA ARG A 242 7.68 14.99 -6.03
C ARG A 242 7.86 13.50 -6.32
N ARG A 243 7.71 13.09 -7.58
CA ARG A 243 7.92 11.69 -8.01
C ARG A 243 9.36 11.23 -7.78
N LEU A 244 10.34 12.09 -8.02
CA LEU A 244 11.76 11.77 -7.81
C LEU A 244 12.14 11.75 -6.32
N GLN A 245 11.37 12.42 -5.47
CA GLN A 245 11.56 12.46 -4.02
C GLN A 245 10.69 11.43 -3.28
N GLU A 246 10.07 10.50 -4.00
CA GLU A 246 9.29 9.41 -3.41
C GLU A 246 10.24 8.43 -2.71
N ASN A 247 10.08 8.31 -1.39
CA ASN A 247 10.95 7.50 -0.54
C ASN A 247 10.23 6.26 0.01
N GLU A 248 8.93 6.13 -0.23
CA GLU A 248 8.16 4.96 0.17
C GLU A 248 7.93 4.03 -1.04
N LEU A 249 8.06 2.73 -0.80
CA LEU A 249 7.88 1.71 -1.82
C LEU A 249 6.42 1.66 -2.31
N ALA A 250 6.23 1.87 -3.62
CA ALA A 250 4.98 1.63 -4.31
C ALA A 250 5.08 0.35 -5.16
N ILE A 251 4.06 -0.50 -5.09
CA ILE A 251 4.11 -1.86 -5.63
C ILE A 251 3.06 -2.00 -6.73
N ASP A 252 3.48 -2.45 -7.91
CA ASP A 252 2.56 -2.81 -8.97
C ASP A 252 1.86 -4.14 -8.63
N PRO A 253 0.53 -4.28 -8.75
CA PRO A 253 -0.15 -5.57 -8.56
C PRO A 253 0.44 -6.74 -9.37
N ALA A 254 1.04 -6.46 -10.54
CA ALA A 254 1.73 -7.44 -11.38
C ALA A 254 3.00 -8.03 -10.71
N PHE A 255 3.55 -7.38 -9.69
CA PHE A 255 4.61 -7.93 -8.86
C PHE A 255 4.20 -9.28 -8.28
N PHE A 256 3.01 -9.37 -7.67
CA PHE A 256 2.55 -10.59 -7.01
C PHE A 256 2.24 -11.72 -7.99
N THR A 257 1.65 -11.40 -9.15
CA THR A 257 1.40 -12.41 -10.19
C THR A 257 2.72 -12.94 -10.76
N THR A 258 3.73 -12.09 -10.90
CA THR A 258 5.07 -12.48 -11.34
C THR A 258 5.79 -13.31 -10.28
N LEU A 259 5.67 -12.91 -9.00
CA LEU A 259 6.32 -13.57 -7.86
C LEU A 259 5.90 -15.05 -7.73
N ARG A 260 4.64 -15.36 -8.09
CA ARG A 260 4.13 -16.75 -8.15
C ARG A 260 5.00 -17.68 -9.02
N HIS A 261 5.64 -17.16 -10.08
CA HIS A 261 6.54 -17.97 -10.91
C HIS A 261 7.87 -18.29 -10.23
N ARG A 262 8.31 -17.45 -9.28
CA ARG A 262 9.53 -17.63 -8.47
C ARG A 262 9.26 -18.43 -7.20
N LEU A 263 8.05 -18.34 -6.65
CA LEU A 263 7.63 -18.99 -5.41
C LEU A 263 6.45 -19.94 -5.68
N PRO A 264 6.69 -21.20 -6.09
CA PRO A 264 5.64 -22.13 -6.49
C PRO A 264 4.70 -22.54 -5.34
N GLY A 265 5.06 -22.24 -4.08
CA GLY A 265 4.17 -22.39 -2.92
C GLY A 265 2.93 -21.49 -2.97
N ILE A 266 2.94 -20.43 -3.80
CA ILE A 266 1.81 -19.53 -4.00
C ILE A 266 0.84 -20.15 -5.02
N GLY A 267 -0.26 -20.70 -4.54
CA GLY A 267 -1.30 -21.30 -5.37
C GLY A 267 -2.16 -20.26 -6.09
N ARG A 268 -2.50 -19.16 -5.42
CA ARG A 268 -3.40 -18.11 -5.96
C ARG A 268 -2.99 -16.73 -5.46
N VAL A 269 -3.08 -15.74 -6.34
CA VAL A 269 -2.93 -14.31 -6.02
C VAL A 269 -4.28 -13.63 -6.19
N GLU A 270 -4.68 -12.83 -5.21
CA GLU A 270 -5.90 -12.03 -5.26
C GLU A 270 -5.53 -10.56 -5.02
N ILE A 271 -5.98 -9.68 -5.91
CA ILE A 271 -5.77 -8.24 -5.79
C ILE A 271 -7.13 -7.58 -5.52
N HIS A 272 -7.21 -6.82 -4.45
CA HIS A 272 -8.43 -6.19 -3.96
C HIS A 272 -8.24 -4.69 -3.84
N ALA A 273 -9.05 -3.91 -4.56
CA ALA A 273 -9.16 -2.48 -4.28
C ALA A 273 -9.68 -2.27 -2.84
N LYS A 274 -9.23 -1.20 -2.17
CA LYS A 274 -9.76 -0.81 -0.86
C LYS A 274 -11.26 -0.53 -0.95
N ARG A 275 -12.03 -1.00 0.02
CA ARG A 275 -13.45 -0.63 0.16
C ARG A 275 -13.56 0.59 1.08
N GLY A 276 -14.71 1.25 1.01
CA GLY A 276 -15.00 2.45 1.80
C GLY A 276 -15.73 3.53 1.00
N ARG A 277 -16.38 4.45 1.70
CA ARG A 277 -17.05 5.64 1.18
C ARG A 277 -16.17 6.88 1.30
N ALA A 278 -15.22 6.90 2.23
CA ALA A 278 -14.26 7.97 2.35
C ALA A 278 -13.47 8.13 1.04
N HIS A 279 -13.26 9.37 0.60
CA HIS A 279 -12.46 9.71 -0.57
C HIS A 279 -11.18 10.39 -0.08
N ASN A 280 -10.14 9.59 0.15
CA ASN A 280 -8.85 10.05 0.63
C ASN A 280 -7.73 9.22 -0.01
N GLU A 281 -6.48 9.51 0.36
CA GLU A 281 -5.31 8.83 -0.21
C GLU A 281 -5.33 7.31 0.00
N LEU A 282 -5.88 6.83 1.12
CA LEU A 282 -5.88 5.42 1.50
C LEU A 282 -6.86 4.63 0.63
N THR A 283 -8.07 5.14 0.42
CA THR A 283 -9.11 4.45 -0.36
C THR A 283 -8.98 4.66 -1.87
N GLY A 284 -8.30 5.73 -2.28
CA GLY A 284 -8.12 6.11 -3.69
C GLY A 284 -6.91 5.45 -4.35
N TYR A 285 -5.77 5.38 -3.65
CA TYR A 285 -4.47 5.07 -4.27
C TYR A 285 -3.76 3.86 -3.65
N ARG A 286 -4.42 3.13 -2.75
CA ARG A 286 -3.91 1.88 -2.15
C ARG A 286 -4.78 0.67 -2.48
N TYR A 287 -4.20 -0.51 -2.32
CA TYR A 287 -4.87 -1.79 -2.54
C TYR A 287 -4.40 -2.84 -1.55
N GLN A 288 -5.01 -4.01 -1.60
CA GLN A 288 -4.67 -5.16 -0.75
C GLN A 288 -4.40 -6.37 -1.64
N ALA A 289 -3.47 -7.23 -1.23
CA ALA A 289 -3.17 -8.49 -1.89
C ALA A 289 -3.34 -9.66 -0.92
N VAL A 290 -3.83 -10.79 -1.42
CA VAL A 290 -3.88 -12.07 -0.70
C VAL A 290 -3.15 -13.12 -1.53
N LEU A 291 -2.14 -13.74 -0.93
CA LEU A 291 -1.40 -14.86 -1.50
C LEU A 291 -1.88 -16.13 -0.79
N ARG A 292 -2.66 -16.98 -1.47
CA ARG A 292 -3.07 -18.27 -0.90
C ARG A 292 -2.04 -19.33 -1.22
N LEU A 293 -1.62 -20.06 -0.20
CA LEU A 293 -0.57 -21.06 -0.29
C LEU A 293 -1.12 -22.45 -0.55
N GLY A 294 -0.36 -23.26 -1.28
CA GLY A 294 -0.71 -24.63 -1.64
C GLY A 294 -1.07 -24.79 -3.11
N ARG A 295 -1.97 -25.73 -3.42
CA ARG A 295 -2.24 -26.11 -4.81
C ARG A 295 -2.84 -24.95 -5.60
N PRO A 296 -2.34 -24.71 -6.83
CA PRO A 296 -2.99 -23.81 -7.78
C PRO A 296 -4.48 -24.11 -7.93
N ALA A 297 -5.32 -23.10 -7.71
CA ALA A 297 -6.73 -23.19 -8.06
C ALA A 297 -6.90 -23.00 -9.57
N THR A 298 -7.77 -23.79 -10.17
CA THR A 298 -8.21 -23.55 -11.55
C THR A 298 -8.99 -22.24 -11.58
N ALA A 299 -8.58 -21.30 -12.44
CA ALA A 299 -9.33 -20.06 -12.62
C ALA A 299 -10.66 -20.39 -13.33
N PRO A 300 -11.80 -19.84 -12.86
CA PRO A 300 -13.05 -19.99 -13.58
C PRO A 300 -12.97 -19.30 -14.94
N GLU A 301 -13.73 -19.79 -15.91
CA GLU A 301 -13.93 -19.07 -17.17
C GLU A 301 -14.79 -17.83 -16.91
N ILE A 302 -14.23 -16.65 -17.20
CA ILE A 302 -14.89 -15.36 -16.94
C ILE A 302 -15.21 -14.70 -18.27
N SER A 303 -16.48 -14.38 -18.50
CA SER A 303 -16.87 -13.53 -19.62
C SER A 303 -16.68 -12.06 -19.26
N TRP A 304 -15.87 -11.35 -20.04
CA TRP A 304 -15.54 -9.96 -19.77
C TRP A 304 -16.35 -8.98 -20.61
N LEU A 305 -17.00 -8.03 -19.95
CA LEU A 305 -17.62 -6.87 -20.59
C LEU A 305 -16.78 -5.61 -20.36
N ASP A 306 -16.67 -4.81 -21.41
CA ASP A 306 -16.08 -3.48 -21.34
C ASP A 306 -17.14 -2.47 -20.95
N GLY A 307 -17.06 -1.97 -19.72
CA GLY A 307 -18.07 -1.06 -19.18
C GLY A 307 -18.13 0.29 -19.87
N THR A 308 -16.99 0.82 -20.36
CA THR A 308 -16.95 2.11 -21.05
C THR A 308 -17.47 1.98 -22.47
N ALA A 309 -16.96 1.00 -23.24
CA ALA A 309 -17.35 0.81 -24.63
C ALA A 309 -18.85 0.48 -24.76
N GLN A 310 -19.39 -0.27 -23.81
CA GLN A 310 -20.81 -0.67 -23.82
C GLN A 310 -21.73 0.35 -23.13
N ARG A 311 -21.19 1.47 -22.64
CA ARG A 311 -21.94 2.49 -21.86
C ARG A 311 -22.79 1.85 -20.76
N LEU A 312 -22.18 0.93 -20.03
CA LEU A 312 -22.89 0.08 -19.08
C LEU A 312 -23.54 0.93 -17.98
N THR A 313 -24.82 0.70 -17.72
CA THR A 313 -25.58 1.35 -16.65
C THR A 313 -25.97 0.33 -15.59
N LEU A 314 -26.23 0.77 -14.36
CA LEU A 314 -26.69 -0.12 -13.28
C LEU A 314 -27.98 -0.89 -13.64
N PRO A 315 -29.00 -0.28 -14.28
CA PRO A 315 -30.17 -1.02 -14.76
C PRO A 315 -29.84 -2.09 -15.80
N ALA A 316 -28.97 -1.78 -16.78
CA ALA A 316 -28.56 -2.73 -17.81
C ALA A 316 -27.76 -3.91 -17.20
N LEU A 317 -26.84 -3.62 -16.27
CA LEU A 317 -26.11 -4.64 -15.53
C LEU A 317 -27.05 -5.52 -14.70
N ARG A 318 -28.05 -4.92 -14.03
CA ARG A 318 -29.06 -5.68 -13.28
C ARG A 318 -29.83 -6.63 -14.21
N GLN A 319 -30.29 -6.16 -15.36
CA GLN A 319 -30.99 -7.01 -16.33
C GLN A 319 -30.11 -8.17 -16.81
N LEU A 320 -28.84 -7.90 -17.11
CA LEU A 320 -27.87 -8.90 -17.55
C LEU A 320 -27.59 -9.95 -16.46
N LEU A 321 -27.48 -9.54 -15.19
CA LEU A 321 -27.28 -10.47 -14.07
C LEU A 321 -28.53 -11.28 -13.72
N THR A 322 -29.74 -10.76 -13.97
CA THR A 322 -30.99 -11.48 -13.67
C THR A 322 -31.42 -12.46 -14.77
N HIS A 323 -31.13 -12.14 -16.04
CA HIS A 323 -31.66 -12.89 -17.19
C HIS A 323 -30.59 -13.40 -18.16
N GLY A 324 -29.33 -13.03 -17.97
CA GLY A 324 -28.24 -13.36 -18.89
C GLY A 324 -27.43 -14.58 -18.48
N THR A 325 -26.89 -15.26 -19.49
CA THR A 325 -25.61 -15.99 -19.38
C THR A 325 -24.49 -14.96 -19.50
N PRO A 326 -23.52 -14.91 -18.56
CA PRO A 326 -22.88 -16.07 -17.93
C PRO A 326 -23.04 -16.14 -16.39
N GLU A 327 -22.74 -17.31 -15.80
CA GLU A 327 -22.71 -17.53 -14.34
C GLU A 327 -21.70 -16.61 -13.63
N ILE A 328 -20.57 -16.33 -14.29
CA ILE A 328 -19.54 -15.42 -13.79
C ILE A 328 -19.28 -14.33 -14.84
N LEU A 329 -19.50 -13.09 -14.44
CA LEU A 329 -19.30 -11.90 -15.26
C LEU A 329 -18.16 -11.05 -14.72
N GLY A 330 -17.17 -10.77 -15.57
CA GLY A 330 -16.12 -9.80 -15.31
C GLY A 330 -16.44 -8.46 -15.96
N LEU A 331 -16.22 -7.36 -15.24
CA LEU A 331 -16.31 -6.01 -15.79
C LEU A 331 -14.91 -5.39 -15.84
N ARG A 332 -14.54 -4.83 -16.99
CA ARG A 332 -13.27 -4.13 -17.18
C ARG A 332 -13.51 -2.73 -17.75
N ASN A 333 -12.47 -1.91 -17.70
CA ASN A 333 -12.50 -0.54 -18.20
C ASN A 333 -13.66 0.28 -17.59
N LEU A 334 -13.86 0.14 -16.27
CA LEU A 334 -14.77 0.98 -15.51
C LEU A 334 -14.01 2.20 -14.96
N PRO A 335 -14.50 3.44 -15.16
CA PRO A 335 -13.91 4.61 -14.53
C PRO A 335 -13.97 4.47 -13.00
N ASN A 336 -12.82 4.55 -12.34
CA ASN A 336 -12.78 4.64 -10.89
C ASN A 336 -13.09 6.08 -10.47
N ALA A 337 -14.30 6.34 -9.98
CA ALA A 337 -14.74 7.66 -9.56
C ALA A 337 -13.80 8.32 -8.54
N ARG A 338 -13.11 7.54 -7.70
CA ARG A 338 -12.17 8.06 -6.69
C ARG A 338 -10.90 8.68 -7.28
N THR A 339 -10.49 8.22 -8.45
CA THR A 339 -9.21 8.62 -9.08
C THR A 339 -9.41 9.21 -10.49
N ALA A 340 -10.66 9.35 -10.94
CA ALA A 340 -10.98 9.74 -12.31
C ALA A 340 -10.46 11.14 -12.66
N GLU A 341 -10.63 12.10 -11.74
CA GLU A 341 -10.16 13.47 -11.91
C GLU A 341 -8.64 13.54 -11.98
N ALA A 342 -7.94 12.90 -11.04
CA ALA A 342 -6.49 12.80 -11.05
C ALA A 342 -5.94 12.14 -12.33
N ALA A 343 -6.57 11.03 -12.77
CA ALA A 343 -6.21 10.36 -14.01
C ALA A 343 -6.52 11.21 -15.26
N ALA A 344 -7.53 12.08 -15.21
CA ALA A 344 -7.81 13.04 -16.28
C ALA A 344 -6.78 14.17 -16.31
N ALA A 345 -6.39 14.70 -15.15
CA ALA A 345 -5.35 15.71 -15.02
C ALA A 345 -4.01 15.21 -15.61
N VAL A 346 -3.59 13.98 -15.28
CA VAL A 346 -2.38 13.36 -15.88
C VAL A 346 -2.47 13.32 -17.41
N ARG A 347 -3.63 12.93 -17.97
CA ARG A 347 -3.83 12.86 -19.43
C ARG A 347 -3.74 14.24 -20.08
N LEU A 348 -4.36 15.26 -19.49
CA LEU A 348 -4.31 16.63 -19.99
C LEU A 348 -2.88 17.18 -19.97
N LEU A 349 -2.16 16.98 -18.86
CA LEU A 349 -0.77 17.43 -18.71
C LEU A 349 0.17 16.77 -19.73
N ARG A 350 -0.10 15.53 -20.16
CA ARG A 350 0.67 14.83 -21.21
C ARG A 350 0.28 15.22 -22.63
N ALA A 351 -0.98 15.54 -22.89
CA ALA A 351 -1.45 15.90 -24.23
C ALA A 351 -0.84 17.21 -24.72
N ASP A 352 -0.70 18.17 -23.82
CA ASP A 352 -0.04 19.45 -24.10
C ASP A 352 1.48 19.30 -24.36
N ASP A 353 2.13 18.24 -23.85
CA ASP A 353 3.55 17.95 -24.17
C ASP A 353 3.73 17.43 -25.61
N ALA A 354 2.70 16.82 -26.20
CA ALA A 354 2.74 16.30 -27.58
C ALA A 354 2.39 17.37 -28.64
N ALA A 355 1.93 18.55 -28.20
CA ALA A 355 1.56 19.68 -29.04
C ALA A 355 2.67 20.75 -29.19
N ILE A 356 3.81 20.53 -28.54
CA ILE A 356 5.04 21.36 -28.60
C ILE A 356 6.14 20.53 -29.25
#